data_AF-A0A4V5PNT5-F1
#
_entry.id   AF-A0A4V5PNT5-F1
#
_cell.length_a   1.000
_cell.length_b   1.000
_cell.length_c   1.000
_cell.angle_alpha   90.00
_cell.angle_beta   90.00
_cell.angle_gamma   90.00
#
_symmetry.space_group_name_H-M   'P 1'
#
loop_
_entity.id
_entity.type
_entity.pdbx_description
1 polymer ?
#
loop_
_entity_poly.entity_id
_entity_poly.type
_entity_poly.pdbx_seq_one_letter_code
_entity_poly.pdbx_strand_id
1 'polypeptide(L)'
;MQGSDITWARIAEGRIVVATSARAFLHEEALAFGGPFSVAPEGPVSLAATRNLLDGVLGVAQREGPAPPRRELTIAGWIHRLAGYFHTTHATPRLMIEARERFEAEGRAALAAWAHEKSRDEQGHDALALRDLASLGYDAPALVAAHVPETAAALVDFFTSLVRGPGDPARCVGYAFALERLAATRSVAEVRAVQAVLPSGVDATRCLRVHSAAGTDADHVDDIVTLVAGLSHGEREAIARAAYETTRIGRFARGSSARSDDDLSVMFAPFRVKLGA
;
A
#
# COMPACT_ATOMS: atom_id res chain seq x y z
N MET A 1 30.14 -11.84 2.00
CA MET A 1 29.27 -13.01 1.71
C MET A 1 28.50 -12.71 0.44
N GLN A 2 28.66 -13.50 -0.62
CA GLN A 2 27.77 -13.44 -1.79
C GLN A 2 26.45 -14.10 -1.37
N GLY A 3 25.37 -13.32 -1.31
CA GLY A 3 24.04 -13.85 -1.01
C GLY A 3 23.55 -14.77 -2.13
N SER A 4 22.58 -15.64 -1.82
CA SER A 4 21.93 -16.43 -2.87
C SER A 4 21.33 -15.49 -3.93
N ASP A 5 21.63 -15.76 -5.19
CA ASP A 5 21.06 -15.02 -6.32
C ASP A 5 19.63 -15.43 -6.64
N ILE A 6 19.07 -16.42 -5.92
CA ILE A 6 17.71 -16.91 -6.13
C ILE A 6 16.94 -16.86 -4.81
N THR A 7 15.72 -16.32 -4.86
CA THR A 7 14.73 -16.37 -3.80
C THR A 7 13.35 -16.65 -4.40
N TRP A 8 12.40 -17.04 -3.57
CA TRP A 8 11.03 -17.29 -4.00
C TRP A 8 10.05 -17.06 -2.86
N ALA A 9 8.77 -16.93 -3.20
CA ALA A 9 7.69 -16.86 -2.23
C ALA A 9 6.44 -17.52 -2.80
N ARG A 10 5.76 -18.35 -1.99
CA ARG A 10 4.41 -18.79 -2.33
C ARG A 10 3.44 -17.67 -2.01
N ILE A 11 2.66 -17.27 -3.00
CA ILE A 11 1.70 -16.16 -2.89
C ILE A 11 0.26 -16.64 -2.78
N ALA A 12 -0.05 -17.79 -3.39
CA ALA A 12 -1.34 -18.47 -3.33
C ALA A 12 -1.13 -19.98 -3.50
N GLU A 13 -2.20 -20.76 -3.38
CA GLU A 13 -2.16 -22.20 -3.67
C GLU A 13 -1.67 -22.44 -5.11
N GLY A 14 -0.66 -23.30 -5.26
CA GLY A 14 -0.04 -23.63 -6.54
C GLY A 14 0.71 -22.48 -7.23
N ARG A 15 0.93 -21.33 -6.57
CA ARG A 15 1.54 -20.15 -7.20
C ARG A 15 2.75 -19.63 -6.43
N ILE A 16 3.88 -19.64 -7.11
CA ILE A 16 5.18 -19.25 -6.58
C ILE A 16 5.78 -18.16 -7.44
N VAL A 17 6.17 -17.03 -6.84
CA VAL A 17 7.02 -16.05 -7.52
C VAL A 17 8.46 -16.39 -7.24
N VAL A 18 9.24 -16.61 -8.28
CA VAL A 18 10.67 -16.90 -8.23
C VAL A 18 11.40 -15.68 -8.73
N ALA A 19 12.41 -15.24 -7.99
CA ALA A 19 13.19 -14.05 -8.30
C ALA A 19 14.68 -14.35 -8.29
N THR A 20 15.36 -13.70 -9.22
CA THR A 20 16.80 -13.66 -9.36
C THR A 20 17.27 -12.21 -9.34
N SER A 21 18.59 -11.97 -9.30
CA SER A 21 19.12 -10.61 -9.47
C SER A 21 18.71 -9.94 -10.79
N ALA A 22 18.43 -10.72 -11.84
CA ALA A 22 18.09 -10.20 -13.16
C ALA A 22 16.59 -10.04 -13.44
N ARG A 23 15.73 -10.87 -12.83
CA ARG A 23 14.29 -10.93 -13.14
C ARG A 23 13.48 -11.69 -12.09
N ALA A 24 12.16 -11.54 -12.13
CA ALA A 24 11.21 -12.44 -11.48
C ALA A 24 10.22 -13.05 -12.48
N PHE A 25 9.70 -14.23 -12.16
CA PHE A 25 8.69 -14.94 -12.95
C PHE A 25 7.75 -15.73 -12.06
N LEU A 26 6.53 -15.96 -12.55
CA LEU A 26 5.55 -16.82 -11.90
C LEU A 26 5.82 -18.28 -12.30
N HIS A 27 5.86 -19.15 -11.30
CA HIS A 27 5.87 -20.59 -11.44
C HIS A 27 4.55 -21.15 -10.90
N GLU A 28 3.87 -21.95 -11.72
CA GLU A 28 2.68 -22.69 -11.32
C GLU A 28 3.10 -24.12 -10.97
N GLU A 29 2.90 -24.49 -9.70
CA GLU A 29 3.26 -25.82 -9.21
C GLU A 29 2.11 -26.78 -9.50
N ALA A 30 2.28 -27.63 -10.51
CA ALA A 30 1.24 -28.55 -10.98
C ALA A 30 1.12 -29.85 -10.16
N LEU A 31 1.99 -30.08 -9.16
CA LEU A 31 2.10 -31.36 -8.46
C LEU A 31 2.09 -31.18 -6.95
N ALA A 32 1.33 -32.05 -6.26
CA ALA A 32 1.28 -32.19 -4.81
C ALA A 32 2.57 -32.76 -4.18
N PHE A 33 3.61 -33.03 -4.99
CA PHE A 33 4.86 -33.65 -4.56
C PHE A 33 6.04 -32.74 -4.89
N GLY A 34 6.74 -32.33 -3.82
CA GLY A 34 7.92 -31.45 -3.77
C GLY A 34 8.54 -31.00 -5.09
N GLY A 35 8.24 -29.78 -5.51
CA GLY A 35 8.94 -29.09 -6.59
C GLY A 35 10.32 -28.55 -6.17
N PRO A 36 11.05 -27.90 -7.10
CA PRO A 36 12.38 -27.30 -6.84
C PRO A 36 12.34 -26.17 -5.80
N PHE A 37 11.15 -25.72 -5.40
CA PHE A 37 10.89 -24.69 -4.39
C PHE A 37 10.33 -25.27 -3.09
N SER A 38 10.71 -26.52 -2.77
CA SER A 38 10.38 -27.18 -1.50
C SER A 38 11.39 -26.88 -0.39
N VAL A 39 12.62 -26.50 -0.75
CA VAL A 39 13.70 -26.17 0.19
C VAL A 39 13.94 -24.66 0.18
N ALA A 40 13.89 -24.05 1.37
CA ALA A 40 14.15 -22.63 1.54
C ALA A 40 15.62 -22.31 1.17
N PRO A 41 15.88 -21.28 0.35
CA PRO A 41 17.24 -20.80 0.12
C PRO A 41 17.85 -20.33 1.45
N GLU A 42 19.04 -20.85 1.76
CA GLU A 42 19.75 -20.49 2.97
C GLU A 42 20.37 -19.09 2.86
N GLY A 43 20.33 -18.36 3.98
CA GLY A 43 21.06 -17.11 4.14
C GLY A 43 20.43 -15.87 3.51
N PRO A 44 21.18 -14.74 3.51
CA PRO A 44 20.75 -13.49 2.92
C PRO A 44 20.68 -13.58 1.39
N VAL A 45 19.77 -12.80 0.83
CA VAL A 45 19.53 -12.72 -0.62
C VAL A 45 20.02 -11.38 -1.13
N SER A 46 20.47 -11.30 -2.38
CA SER A 46 20.90 -10.03 -2.96
C SER A 46 19.76 -9.00 -2.99
N LEU A 47 20.08 -7.71 -2.81
CA LEU A 47 19.09 -6.62 -2.88
C LEU A 47 18.29 -6.66 -4.19
N ALA A 48 18.97 -6.97 -5.30
CA ALA A 48 18.36 -7.07 -6.62
C ALA A 48 17.33 -8.22 -6.68
N ALA A 49 17.65 -9.40 -6.15
CA ALA A 49 16.72 -10.52 -6.10
C ALA A 49 15.53 -10.25 -5.15
N THR A 50 15.77 -9.58 -4.01
CA THR A 50 14.71 -9.15 -3.09
C THR A 50 13.77 -8.15 -3.76
N ARG A 51 14.29 -7.12 -4.43
CA ARG A 51 13.46 -6.15 -5.18
C ARG A 51 12.65 -6.85 -6.26
N ASN A 52 13.27 -7.73 -7.05
CA ASN A 52 12.57 -8.48 -8.09
C ASN A 52 11.49 -9.40 -7.52
N LEU A 53 11.69 -9.99 -6.34
CA LEU A 53 10.66 -10.78 -5.66
C LEU A 53 9.45 -9.90 -5.34
N LEU A 54 9.67 -8.77 -4.67
CA LEU A 54 8.60 -7.89 -4.22
C LEU A 54 7.88 -7.20 -5.39
N ASP A 55 8.60 -6.71 -6.40
CA ASP A 55 8.00 -6.19 -7.64
C ASP A 55 7.26 -7.29 -8.42
N GLY A 56 7.81 -8.52 -8.42
CA GLY A 56 7.22 -9.68 -9.05
C GLY A 56 5.84 -10.02 -8.48
N VAL A 57 5.70 -10.09 -7.16
CA VAL A 57 4.41 -10.39 -6.51
C VAL A 57 3.36 -9.30 -6.77
N LEU A 58 3.76 -8.03 -6.78
CA LEU A 58 2.89 -6.91 -7.19
C LEU A 58 2.42 -7.10 -8.64
N GLY A 59 3.34 -7.42 -9.55
CA GLY A 59 3.04 -7.64 -10.96
C GLY A 59 2.11 -8.84 -11.20
N VAL A 60 2.17 -9.88 -10.37
CA VAL A 60 1.19 -10.99 -10.43
C VAL A 60 -0.19 -10.49 -9.98
N ALA A 61 -0.30 -9.86 -8.81
CA ALA A 61 -1.56 -9.31 -8.30
C ALA A 61 -2.23 -8.30 -9.28
N GLN A 62 -1.43 -7.44 -9.91
CA GLN A 62 -1.88 -6.47 -10.92
C GLN A 62 -2.34 -7.09 -12.25
N ARG A 63 -2.11 -8.39 -12.47
CA ARG A 63 -2.57 -9.13 -13.66
C ARG A 63 -3.68 -10.13 -13.37
N GLU A 64 -4.06 -10.33 -12.10
CA GLU A 64 -5.17 -11.20 -11.73
C GLU A 64 -6.55 -10.70 -12.17
N GLY A 65 -7.25 -11.48 -13.00
CA GLY A 65 -8.60 -11.15 -13.44
C GLY A 65 -8.67 -9.95 -14.39
N PRO A 66 -9.88 -9.52 -14.77
CA PRO A 66 -10.06 -8.42 -15.72
C PRO A 66 -9.51 -7.10 -15.16
N ALA A 67 -8.96 -6.26 -16.04
CA ALA A 67 -8.57 -4.91 -15.66
C ALA A 67 -9.81 -4.14 -15.17
N PRO A 68 -9.75 -3.42 -14.05
CA PRO A 68 -10.86 -2.57 -13.64
C PRO A 68 -11.13 -1.53 -14.73
N PRO A 69 -12.40 -1.18 -14.98
CA PRO A 69 -12.74 -0.19 -15.99
C PRO A 69 -12.06 1.14 -15.68
N ARG A 70 -11.51 1.78 -16.70
CA ARG A 70 -10.99 3.13 -16.56
C ARG A 70 -12.16 4.08 -16.30
N ARG A 71 -12.16 4.73 -15.15
CA ARG A 71 -13.11 5.80 -14.84
C ARG A 71 -12.44 7.14 -15.04
N GLU A 72 -13.16 8.07 -15.66
CA GLU A 72 -12.73 9.46 -15.73
C GLU A 72 -12.57 10.03 -14.33
N LEU A 73 -11.61 10.94 -14.18
CA LEU A 73 -11.40 11.61 -12.91
C LEU A 73 -12.42 12.72 -12.74
N THR A 74 -13.12 12.73 -11.62
CA THR A 74 -14.10 13.76 -11.26
C THR A 74 -13.86 14.29 -9.86
N ILE A 75 -14.48 15.43 -9.53
CA ILE A 75 -14.39 16.01 -8.18
C ILE A 75 -14.96 15.05 -7.12
N ALA A 76 -16.13 14.43 -7.39
CA ALA A 76 -16.72 13.47 -6.47
C ALA A 76 -15.83 12.23 -6.27
N GLY A 77 -15.26 11.71 -7.37
CA GLY A 77 -14.26 10.65 -7.30
C GLY A 77 -12.99 11.06 -6.55
N TRP A 78 -12.56 12.32 -6.67
CA TRP A 78 -11.40 12.85 -5.96
C TRP A 78 -11.66 12.98 -4.45
N ILE A 79 -12.83 13.50 -4.04
CA ILE A 79 -13.26 13.54 -2.62
C ILE A 79 -13.27 12.13 -2.02
N HIS A 80 -13.83 11.16 -2.76
CA HIS A 80 -13.83 9.76 -2.33
C HIS A 80 -12.40 9.22 -2.12
N ARG A 81 -11.45 9.56 -3.01
CA ARG A 81 -10.04 9.18 -2.84
C ARG A 81 -9.37 9.87 -1.65
N LEU A 82 -9.63 11.16 -1.43
CA LEU A 82 -9.11 11.91 -0.27
C LEU A 82 -9.59 11.32 1.05
N ALA A 83 -10.86 10.91 1.15
CA ALA A 83 -11.35 10.18 2.33
C ALA A 83 -10.60 8.86 2.52
N GLY A 84 -10.27 8.16 1.43
CA GLY A 84 -9.50 6.92 1.49
C GLY A 84 -8.05 7.14 1.94
N TYR A 85 -7.42 8.21 1.45
CA TYR A 85 -6.10 8.62 1.95
C TYR A 85 -6.16 8.91 3.43
N PHE A 86 -7.10 9.73 3.89
CA PHE A 86 -7.27 10.02 5.32
C PHE A 86 -7.27 8.75 6.15
N HIS A 87 -8.15 7.78 5.85
CA HIS A 87 -8.27 6.56 6.67
C HIS A 87 -7.00 5.71 6.68
N THR A 88 -6.33 5.56 5.54
CA THR A 88 -5.09 4.77 5.45
C THR A 88 -3.91 5.47 6.14
N THR A 89 -3.73 6.77 5.94
CA THR A 89 -2.68 7.54 6.60
C THR A 89 -2.95 7.74 8.09
N HIS A 90 -4.21 7.87 8.51
CA HIS A 90 -4.58 8.05 9.92
C HIS A 90 -4.32 6.78 10.74
N ALA A 91 -4.57 5.60 10.16
CA ALA A 91 -4.31 4.33 10.82
C ALA A 91 -2.81 4.01 10.94
N THR A 92 -1.98 4.51 10.01
CA THR A 92 -0.62 4.02 9.83
C THR A 92 0.32 4.28 11.01
N PRO A 93 0.45 5.52 11.54
CA PRO A 93 1.34 5.79 12.66
C PRO A 93 1.04 4.92 13.88
N ARG A 94 -0.25 4.79 14.25
CA ARG A 94 -0.68 3.99 15.40
C ARG A 94 -0.34 2.51 15.21
N LEU A 95 -0.66 1.95 14.05
CA LEU A 95 -0.38 0.53 13.77
C LEU A 95 1.12 0.25 13.67
N MET A 96 1.95 1.20 13.20
CA MET A 96 3.40 1.06 13.20
C MET A 96 4.00 1.14 14.62
N ILE A 97 3.44 1.97 15.51
CA ILE A 97 3.82 1.97 16.93
C ILE A 97 3.53 0.61 17.57
N GLU A 98 2.34 0.06 17.34
CA GLU A 98 1.98 -1.27 17.85
C GLU A 98 2.86 -2.38 17.25
N ALA A 99 3.19 -2.30 15.96
CA ALA A 99 4.12 -3.23 15.32
C ALA A 99 5.52 -3.16 15.94
N ARG A 100 6.01 -1.95 16.21
CA ARG A 100 7.29 -1.73 16.92
C ARG A 100 7.31 -2.44 18.26
N GLU A 101 6.30 -2.23 19.09
CA GLU A 101 6.22 -2.85 20.42
C GLU A 101 6.29 -4.39 20.34
N ARG A 102 5.63 -4.98 19.34
CA ARG A 102 5.71 -6.42 19.08
C ARG A 102 7.10 -6.86 18.61
N PHE A 103 7.73 -6.12 17.72
CA PHE A 103 9.10 -6.42 17.28
C PHE A 103 10.10 -6.33 18.44
N GLU A 104 9.95 -5.35 19.32
CA GLU A 104 10.77 -5.22 20.54
C GLU A 104 10.57 -6.41 21.47
N ALA A 105 9.33 -6.83 21.70
CA ALA A 105 9.02 -8.01 22.51
C ALA A 105 9.59 -9.31 21.94
N GLU A 106 9.75 -9.40 20.61
CA GLU A 106 10.36 -10.53 19.89
C GLU A 106 11.88 -10.39 19.71
N GLY A 107 12.51 -9.31 20.21
CA GLY A 107 13.95 -9.06 20.08
C GLY A 107 14.41 -8.69 18.67
N ARG A 108 13.51 -8.23 17.80
CA ARG A 108 13.75 -7.92 16.37
C ARG A 108 14.08 -6.44 16.18
N ALA A 109 15.25 -6.04 16.67
CA ALA A 109 15.66 -4.63 16.75
C ALA A 109 15.61 -3.87 15.41
N ALA A 110 16.01 -4.49 14.29
CA ALA A 110 15.98 -3.84 12.97
C ALA A 110 14.54 -3.51 12.52
N LEU A 111 13.61 -4.43 12.74
CA LEU A 111 12.18 -4.23 12.41
C LEU A 111 11.54 -3.19 13.34
N ALA A 112 11.91 -3.19 14.63
CA ALA A 112 11.47 -2.17 15.57
C ALA A 112 11.95 -0.77 15.16
N ALA A 113 13.23 -0.62 14.80
CA ALA A 113 13.79 0.65 14.35
C ALA A 113 13.09 1.15 13.08
N TRP A 114 12.89 0.27 12.10
CA TRP A 114 12.15 0.59 10.88
C TRP A 114 10.71 1.03 11.17
N ALA A 115 9.97 0.29 12.01
CA ALA A 115 8.59 0.64 12.35
C ALA A 115 8.50 1.98 13.11
N HIS A 116 9.49 2.29 13.95
CA HIS A 116 9.59 3.57 14.62
C HIS A 116 9.80 4.73 13.63
N GLU A 117 10.76 4.62 12.73
CA GLU A 117 11.01 5.62 11.69
C GLU A 117 9.77 5.83 10.82
N LYS A 118 9.18 4.73 10.33
CA LYS A 118 7.97 4.78 9.52
C LYS A 118 6.80 5.44 10.23
N SER A 119 6.65 5.23 11.55
CA SER A 119 5.59 5.89 12.32
C SER A 119 5.78 7.41 12.44
N ARG A 120 7.04 7.89 12.41
CA ARG A 120 7.37 9.32 12.44
C ARG A 120 7.13 9.95 11.08
N ASP A 121 7.53 9.28 10.01
CA ASP A 121 7.40 9.80 8.64
C ASP A 121 5.93 9.99 8.25
N GLU A 122 5.06 9.07 8.66
CA GLU A 122 3.63 9.13 8.33
C GLU A 122 2.82 10.06 9.27
N GLN A 123 3.45 10.63 10.29
CA GLN A 123 2.75 11.44 11.27
C GLN A 123 2.23 12.75 10.65
N GLY A 124 0.91 12.95 10.72
CA GLY A 124 0.25 14.15 10.21
C GLY A 124 -0.05 14.15 8.71
N HIS A 125 0.22 13.05 8.00
CA HIS A 125 -0.17 12.90 6.59
C HIS A 125 -1.69 12.89 6.40
N ASP A 126 -2.44 12.37 7.37
CA ASP A 126 -3.90 12.42 7.42
C ASP A 126 -4.46 13.85 7.40
N ALA A 127 -3.78 14.78 8.08
CA ALA A 127 -4.16 16.19 8.08
C ALA A 127 -4.06 16.83 6.69
N LEU A 128 -3.21 16.32 5.79
CA LEU A 128 -3.13 16.80 4.41
C LEU A 128 -4.41 16.49 3.64
N ALA A 129 -4.96 15.28 3.80
CA ALA A 129 -6.23 14.89 3.20
C ALA A 129 -7.39 15.75 3.72
N LEU A 130 -7.42 16.03 5.03
CA LEU A 130 -8.41 16.93 5.63
C LEU A 130 -8.32 18.36 5.07
N ARG A 131 -7.10 18.89 4.89
CA ARG A 131 -6.88 20.22 4.30
C ARG A 131 -7.31 20.28 2.84
N ASP A 132 -7.07 19.22 2.08
CA ASP A 132 -7.51 19.13 0.68
C ASP A 132 -9.04 19.07 0.58
N LEU A 133 -9.72 18.29 1.44
CA LEU A 133 -11.18 18.26 1.54
C LEU A 133 -11.77 19.62 1.96
N ALA A 134 -11.15 20.29 2.94
CA ALA A 134 -11.56 21.63 3.38
C ALA A 134 -11.40 22.66 2.25
N SER A 135 -10.31 22.57 1.47
CA SER A 135 -10.07 23.44 0.31
C SER A 135 -11.13 23.27 -0.79
N LEU A 136 -11.80 22.12 -0.83
CA LEU A 136 -12.94 21.84 -1.72
C LEU A 136 -14.28 22.35 -1.15
N GLY A 137 -14.28 23.00 0.01
CA GLY A 137 -15.48 23.56 0.64
C GLY A 137 -16.31 22.54 1.43
N TYR A 138 -15.67 21.51 1.98
CA TYR A 138 -16.34 20.50 2.80
C TYR A 138 -15.93 20.58 4.27
N ASP A 139 -16.85 20.20 5.16
CA ASP A 139 -16.55 19.86 6.55
C ASP A 139 -15.79 18.52 6.54
N ALA A 140 -14.46 18.63 6.46
CA ALA A 140 -13.60 17.48 6.24
C ALA A 140 -13.69 16.45 7.39
N PRO A 141 -13.61 16.83 8.69
CA PRO A 141 -13.80 15.88 9.79
C PRO A 141 -15.15 15.17 9.76
N ALA A 142 -16.26 15.88 9.51
CA ALA A 142 -17.58 15.27 9.46
C ALA A 142 -17.70 14.30 8.27
N LEU A 143 -17.16 14.67 7.10
CA LEU A 143 -17.19 13.84 5.90
C LEU A 143 -16.44 12.53 6.10
N VAL A 144 -15.20 12.56 6.61
CA VAL A 144 -14.40 11.34 6.78
C VAL A 144 -14.92 10.45 7.91
N ALA A 145 -15.59 11.03 8.91
CA ALA A 145 -16.28 10.27 9.96
C ALA A 145 -17.51 9.53 9.41
N ALA A 146 -18.23 10.13 8.47
CA ALA A 146 -19.43 9.55 7.88
C ALA A 146 -19.16 8.63 6.67
N HIS A 147 -18.02 8.78 6.01
CA HIS A 147 -17.68 8.03 4.80
C HIS A 147 -16.29 7.40 4.86
N VAL A 148 -16.28 6.07 4.77
CA VAL A 148 -15.06 5.26 4.63
C VAL A 148 -15.13 4.53 3.29
N PRO A 149 -14.25 4.85 2.32
CA PRO A 149 -14.14 4.07 1.09
C PRO A 149 -13.87 2.60 1.37
N GLU A 150 -14.52 1.71 0.62
CA GLU A 150 -14.47 0.26 0.81
C GLU A 150 -13.04 -0.28 0.69
N THR A 151 -12.25 0.28 -0.24
CA THR A 151 -10.83 -0.06 -0.40
C THR A 151 -10.03 0.31 0.86
N ALA A 152 -10.28 1.50 1.41
CA ALA A 152 -9.52 2.00 2.54
C ALA A 152 -9.87 1.21 3.82
N ALA A 153 -11.15 0.90 4.02
CA ALA A 153 -11.59 0.00 5.08
C ALA A 153 -10.88 -1.36 4.98
N ALA A 154 -10.92 -2.00 3.82
CA ALA A 154 -10.30 -3.31 3.63
C ALA A 154 -8.78 -3.30 3.83
N LEU A 155 -8.10 -2.23 3.40
CA LEU A 155 -6.65 -2.07 3.62
C LEU A 155 -6.33 -1.86 5.11
N VAL A 156 -7.09 -1.02 5.81
CA VAL A 156 -6.90 -0.76 7.25
C VAL A 156 -7.19 -2.01 8.07
N ASP A 157 -8.26 -2.75 7.75
CA ASP A 157 -8.60 -4.02 8.40
C ASP A 157 -7.50 -5.05 8.16
N PHE A 158 -7.01 -5.17 6.92
CA PHE A 158 -5.92 -6.07 6.59
C PHE A 158 -4.65 -5.69 7.36
N PHE A 159 -4.22 -4.43 7.33
CA PHE A 159 -3.05 -3.97 8.08
C PHE A 159 -3.19 -4.23 9.59
N THR A 160 -4.36 -3.91 10.15
CA THR A 160 -4.68 -4.22 11.56
C THR A 160 -4.53 -5.71 11.84
N SER A 161 -5.00 -6.59 10.95
CA SER A 161 -4.85 -8.04 11.09
C SER A 161 -3.40 -8.51 10.99
N LEU A 162 -2.56 -7.84 10.19
CA LEU A 162 -1.12 -8.17 10.11
C LEU A 162 -0.39 -7.81 11.40
N VAL A 163 -0.74 -6.68 12.02
CA VAL A 163 -0.09 -6.20 13.24
C VAL A 163 -0.63 -6.87 14.50
N ARG A 164 -1.94 -7.12 14.58
CA ARG A 164 -2.60 -7.62 15.81
C ARG A 164 -3.00 -9.08 15.75
N GLY A 165 -3.16 -9.61 14.54
CA GLY A 165 -3.63 -10.97 14.34
C GLY A 165 -2.59 -12.04 14.69
N PRO A 166 -2.97 -13.31 14.51
CA PRO A 166 -2.05 -14.44 14.64
C PRO A 166 -1.03 -14.44 13.50
N GLY A 167 0.20 -14.82 13.83
CA GLY A 167 1.32 -14.90 12.89
C GLY A 167 2.37 -13.81 13.11
N ASP A 168 3.35 -13.78 12.21
CA ASP A 168 4.50 -12.89 12.27
C ASP A 168 4.11 -11.44 11.90
N PRO A 169 4.29 -10.44 12.81
CA PRO A 169 3.97 -9.04 12.53
C PRO A 169 4.81 -8.42 11.41
N ALA A 170 5.95 -8.99 11.01
CA ALA A 170 6.78 -8.48 9.92
C ALA A 170 6.06 -8.49 8.58
N ARG A 171 4.96 -9.24 8.45
CA ARG A 171 4.06 -9.15 7.31
C ARG A 171 3.58 -7.71 7.03
N CYS A 172 3.51 -6.83 8.04
CA CYS A 172 3.16 -5.43 7.84
C CYS A 172 4.16 -4.68 6.94
N VAL A 173 5.42 -5.12 6.86
CA VAL A 173 6.43 -4.59 5.93
C VAL A 173 5.98 -4.79 4.49
N GLY A 174 5.35 -5.94 4.19
CA GLY A 174 4.80 -6.22 2.85
C GLY A 174 3.64 -5.30 2.50
N TYR A 175 2.81 -4.96 3.48
CA TYR A 175 1.76 -3.95 3.30
C TYR A 175 2.34 -2.58 2.97
N ALA A 176 3.33 -2.12 3.75
CA ALA A 176 4.00 -0.83 3.53
C ALA A 176 4.67 -0.79 2.15
N PHE A 177 5.45 -1.82 1.80
CA PHE A 177 6.11 -1.95 0.50
C PHE A 177 5.12 -1.79 -0.66
N ALA A 178 4.00 -2.52 -0.60
CA ALA A 178 3.03 -2.49 -1.69
C ALA A 178 2.43 -1.09 -1.88
N LEU A 179 2.07 -0.40 -0.79
CA LEU A 179 1.50 0.94 -0.88
C LEU A 179 2.51 1.98 -1.37
N GLU A 180 3.72 1.98 -0.84
CA GLU A 180 4.81 2.88 -1.26
C GLU A 180 5.21 2.64 -2.71
N ARG A 181 5.37 1.36 -3.10
CA ARG A 181 5.75 1.01 -4.47
C ARG A 181 4.68 1.45 -5.46
N LEU A 182 3.40 1.28 -5.13
CA LEU A 182 2.30 1.77 -5.95
C LEU A 182 2.24 3.31 -5.96
N ALA A 183 2.53 3.97 -4.83
CA ALA A 183 2.59 5.42 -4.73
C ALA A 183 3.73 6.01 -5.58
N ALA A 184 4.90 5.37 -5.59
CA ALA A 184 6.04 5.74 -6.43
C ALA A 184 5.77 5.60 -7.94
N THR A 185 4.72 4.87 -8.35
CA THR A 185 4.28 4.86 -9.76
C THR A 185 3.36 6.03 -10.12
N ARG A 186 2.84 6.77 -9.13
CA ARG A 186 2.02 7.96 -9.37
C ARG A 186 2.89 9.08 -9.87
N SER A 187 2.67 9.46 -11.12
CA SER A 187 3.50 10.44 -11.81
C SER A 187 3.04 11.88 -11.56
N VAL A 188 3.92 12.83 -11.87
CA VAL A 188 3.56 14.25 -11.99
C VAL A 188 2.38 14.47 -12.94
N ALA A 189 2.19 13.61 -13.94
CA ALA A 189 1.04 13.68 -14.84
C ALA A 189 -0.29 13.35 -14.14
N GLU A 190 -0.28 12.44 -13.15
CA GLU A 190 -1.47 12.16 -12.34
C GLU A 190 -1.82 13.36 -11.47
N VAL A 191 -0.84 13.98 -10.81
CA VAL A 191 -1.05 15.22 -10.03
C VAL A 191 -1.66 16.32 -10.92
N ARG A 192 -1.11 16.52 -12.12
CA ARG A 192 -1.66 17.48 -13.10
C ARG A 192 -3.07 17.14 -13.56
N ALA A 193 -3.36 15.86 -13.78
CA ALA A 193 -4.71 15.41 -14.15
C ALA A 193 -5.72 15.70 -13.02
N VAL A 194 -5.32 15.52 -11.75
CA VAL A 194 -6.14 15.95 -10.62
C VAL A 194 -6.34 17.45 -10.62
N GLN A 195 -5.27 18.24 -10.72
CA GLN A 195 -5.36 19.69 -10.73
C GLN A 195 -6.28 20.22 -11.83
N ALA A 196 -6.30 19.59 -13.00
CA ALA A 196 -7.14 19.99 -14.14
C ALA A 196 -8.65 19.86 -13.87
N VAL A 197 -9.07 19.01 -12.93
CA VAL A 197 -10.50 18.84 -12.59
C VAL A 197 -10.91 19.65 -11.35
N LEU A 198 -9.97 20.27 -10.65
CA LEU A 198 -10.27 21.09 -9.47
C LEU A 198 -10.81 22.47 -9.87
N PRO A 199 -11.65 23.11 -9.04
CA PRO A 199 -12.04 24.49 -9.24
C PRO A 199 -10.81 25.43 -9.29
N SER A 200 -10.90 26.49 -10.08
CA SER A 200 -9.83 27.48 -10.20
C SER A 200 -9.44 28.05 -8.83
N GLY A 201 -8.13 28.10 -8.54
CA GLY A 201 -7.58 28.61 -7.28
C GLY A 201 -7.65 27.62 -6.10
N VAL A 202 -8.24 26.45 -6.27
CA VAL A 202 -8.25 25.40 -5.24
C VAL A 202 -7.02 24.51 -5.36
N ASP A 203 -6.19 24.48 -4.32
CA ASP A 203 -5.21 23.41 -4.13
C ASP A 203 -5.83 22.33 -3.25
N ALA A 204 -6.11 21.17 -3.83
CA ALA A 204 -6.58 19.98 -3.13
C ALA A 204 -5.75 18.75 -3.52
N THR A 205 -4.44 18.96 -3.69
CA THR A 205 -3.50 17.91 -4.15
C THR A 205 -2.33 17.68 -3.19
N ARG A 206 -2.35 18.25 -1.98
CA ARG A 206 -1.23 18.18 -1.03
C ARG A 206 -0.93 16.74 -0.63
N CYS A 207 -1.97 15.99 -0.26
CA CYS A 207 -1.84 14.59 0.14
C CYS A 207 -1.29 13.73 -1.02
N LEU A 208 -1.80 13.96 -2.24
CA LEU A 208 -1.32 13.24 -3.43
C LEU A 208 0.16 13.50 -3.71
N ARG A 209 0.61 14.76 -3.59
CA ARG A 209 2.00 15.12 -3.89
C ARG A 209 2.98 14.42 -2.95
N VAL A 210 2.66 14.35 -1.66
CA VAL A 210 3.46 13.62 -0.67
C VAL A 210 3.53 12.13 -1.02
N HIS A 211 2.40 11.51 -1.39
CA HIS A 211 2.32 10.09 -1.75
C HIS A 211 2.44 9.81 -3.27
N SER A 212 3.41 10.46 -3.91
CA SER A 212 3.70 10.30 -5.33
C SER A 212 5.20 10.22 -5.59
N ALA A 213 5.59 9.90 -6.82
CA ALA A 213 6.99 9.95 -7.26
C ALA A 213 7.67 11.33 -7.10
N ALA A 214 6.89 12.39 -6.87
CA ALA A 214 7.40 13.73 -6.58
C ALA A 214 7.70 13.95 -5.09
N GLY A 215 7.35 13.00 -4.21
CA GLY A 215 7.65 12.97 -2.79
C GLY A 215 8.86 12.09 -2.45
N THR A 216 8.98 11.71 -1.18
CA THR A 216 10.10 10.90 -0.63
C THR A 216 9.89 9.39 -0.74
N ASP A 217 8.77 8.94 -1.31
CA ASP A 217 8.37 7.52 -1.33
C ASP A 217 9.36 6.57 -2.05
N ALA A 218 10.22 7.08 -2.94
CA ALA A 218 11.21 6.26 -3.63
C ALA A 218 12.31 5.76 -2.70
N ASP A 219 12.71 6.56 -1.71
CA ASP A 219 13.74 6.19 -0.73
C ASP A 219 13.20 5.11 0.23
N HIS A 220 11.92 5.20 0.62
CA HIS A 220 11.27 4.22 1.50
C HIS A 220 11.23 2.80 0.88
N VAL A 221 11.02 2.70 -0.45
CA VAL A 221 11.04 1.40 -1.15
C VAL A 221 12.41 0.73 -1.03
N ASP A 222 13.49 1.51 -1.12
CA ASP A 222 14.86 1.00 -1.06
C ASP A 222 15.26 0.58 0.36
N ASP A 223 14.78 1.32 1.37
CA ASP A 223 14.93 0.95 2.79
C ASP A 223 14.23 -0.36 3.11
N ILE A 224 12.99 -0.54 2.63
CA ILE A 224 12.26 -1.81 2.81
C ILE A 224 12.98 -2.96 2.10
N VAL A 225 13.44 -2.78 0.86
CA VAL A 225 14.20 -3.82 0.15
C VAL A 225 15.46 -4.22 0.93
N THR A 226 16.15 -3.24 1.50
CA THR A 226 17.36 -3.46 2.30
C THR A 226 17.04 -4.25 3.58
N LEU A 227 16.00 -3.84 4.31
CA LEU A 227 15.52 -4.54 5.50
C LEU A 227 15.17 -6.00 5.17
N VAL A 228 14.33 -6.22 4.14
CA VAL A 228 13.80 -7.54 3.77
C VAL A 228 14.91 -8.48 3.29
N ALA A 229 15.92 -7.97 2.60
CA ALA A 229 17.05 -8.78 2.14
C ALA A 229 17.84 -9.43 3.30
N GLY A 230 17.88 -8.77 4.46
CA GLY A 230 18.55 -9.24 5.68
C GLY A 230 17.74 -10.23 6.52
N LEU A 231 16.45 -10.44 6.23
CA LEU A 231 15.58 -11.33 7.02
C LEU A 231 15.76 -12.81 6.67
N SER A 232 15.12 -13.71 7.41
CA SER A 232 15.04 -15.13 7.04
C SER A 232 14.15 -15.34 5.80
N HIS A 233 14.27 -16.50 5.16
CA HIS A 233 13.41 -16.83 4.03
C HIS A 233 11.92 -16.86 4.41
N GLY A 234 11.57 -17.39 5.58
CA GLY A 234 10.17 -17.44 6.04
C GLY A 234 9.57 -16.05 6.22
N GLU A 235 10.32 -15.11 6.79
CA GLU A 235 9.90 -13.71 6.91
C GLU A 235 9.74 -13.07 5.52
N ARG A 236 10.70 -13.26 4.61
CA ARG A 236 10.61 -12.74 3.23
C ARG A 236 9.40 -13.28 2.48
N GLU A 237 9.12 -14.58 2.59
CA GLU A 237 7.95 -15.21 1.97
C GLU A 237 6.65 -14.62 2.55
N ALA A 238 6.56 -14.47 3.87
CA ALA A 238 5.40 -13.89 4.53
C ALA A 238 5.16 -12.42 4.13
N ILE A 239 6.24 -11.64 4.00
CA ILE A 239 6.22 -10.25 3.52
C ILE A 239 5.78 -10.18 2.07
N ALA A 240 6.36 -11.01 1.19
CA ALA A 240 5.98 -11.05 -0.22
C ALA A 240 4.50 -11.44 -0.42
N ARG A 241 4.00 -12.39 0.38
CA ARG A 241 2.57 -12.75 0.39
C ARG A 241 1.69 -11.60 0.87
N ALA A 242 2.11 -10.85 1.90
CA ALA A 242 1.37 -9.69 2.36
C ALA A 242 1.35 -8.58 1.30
N ALA A 243 2.47 -8.33 0.61
CA ALA A 243 2.54 -7.36 -0.49
C ALA A 243 1.62 -7.74 -1.67
N TYR A 244 1.60 -9.02 -2.03
CA TYR A 244 0.65 -9.57 -2.99
C TYR A 244 -0.81 -9.28 -2.61
N GLU A 245 -1.19 -9.59 -1.38
CA GLU A 245 -2.57 -9.46 -0.91
C GLU A 245 -3.00 -7.99 -0.79
N THR A 246 -2.13 -7.12 -0.28
CA THR A 246 -2.35 -5.66 -0.25
C THR A 246 -2.63 -5.12 -1.65
N THR A 247 -1.85 -5.57 -2.64
CA THR A 247 -2.03 -5.16 -4.05
C THR A 247 -3.36 -5.66 -4.62
N ARG A 248 -3.76 -6.89 -4.27
CA ARG A 248 -5.03 -7.49 -4.69
C ARG A 248 -6.23 -6.74 -4.09
N ILE A 249 -6.18 -6.40 -2.79
CA ILE A 249 -7.21 -5.59 -2.11
C ILE A 249 -7.35 -4.22 -2.79
N GLY A 250 -6.23 -3.53 -2.99
CA GLY A 250 -6.20 -2.21 -3.63
C GLY A 250 -6.73 -2.21 -5.08
N ARG A 251 -6.64 -3.35 -5.78
CA ARG A 251 -7.19 -3.52 -7.13
C ARG A 251 -8.68 -3.84 -7.11
N PHE A 252 -9.11 -4.79 -6.29
CA PHE A 252 -10.47 -5.34 -6.34
C PHE A 252 -11.54 -4.27 -6.11
N ALA A 253 -11.28 -3.35 -5.20
CA ALA A 253 -12.21 -2.28 -4.87
C ALA A 253 -12.23 -1.11 -5.89
N ARG A 254 -11.41 -1.16 -6.94
CA ARG A 254 -11.53 -0.28 -8.13
C ARG A 254 -12.57 -0.78 -9.16
N GLY A 255 -13.16 -1.96 -8.93
CA GLY A 255 -14.10 -2.62 -9.85
C GLY A 255 -15.59 -2.45 -9.48
N SER A 256 -16.28 -3.59 -9.35
CA SER A 256 -17.73 -3.78 -9.43
C SER A 256 -18.60 -3.21 -8.29
N SER A 257 -18.00 -2.62 -7.27
CA SER A 257 -18.72 -1.98 -6.13
C SER A 257 -18.50 -0.47 -6.04
N ALA A 258 -17.78 0.12 -7.00
CA ALA A 258 -17.48 1.54 -6.96
C ALA A 258 -18.74 2.38 -7.26
N ARG A 259 -19.21 3.13 -6.26
CA ARG A 259 -20.37 4.04 -6.36
C ARG A 259 -20.27 4.96 -7.57
N SER A 260 -21.42 5.33 -8.15
CA SER A 260 -21.45 6.30 -9.24
C SER A 260 -21.07 7.70 -8.72
N ASP A 261 -20.68 8.59 -9.62
CA ASP A 261 -20.29 9.95 -9.25
C ASP A 261 -21.50 10.76 -8.77
N ASP A 262 -22.70 10.44 -9.26
CA ASP A 262 -23.97 10.99 -8.79
C ASP A 262 -24.26 10.55 -7.36
N ASP A 263 -24.10 9.25 -7.06
CA ASP A 263 -24.29 8.71 -5.70
C ASP A 263 -23.31 9.37 -4.72
N LEU A 264 -22.04 9.50 -5.11
CA LEU A 264 -21.01 10.17 -4.31
C LEU A 264 -21.36 11.64 -4.09
N SER A 265 -21.84 12.33 -5.13
CA SER A 265 -22.22 13.74 -5.03
C SER A 265 -23.39 13.95 -4.07
N VAL A 266 -24.43 13.11 -4.15
CA VAL A 266 -25.57 13.13 -3.21
C VAL A 266 -25.11 12.84 -1.80
N MET A 267 -24.24 11.84 -1.63
CA MET A 267 -23.69 11.47 -0.33
C MET A 267 -22.86 12.58 0.32
N PHE A 268 -22.08 13.33 -0.47
CA PHE A 268 -21.21 14.37 0.07
C PHE A 268 -21.91 15.72 0.24
N ALA A 269 -23.08 15.92 -0.37
CA ALA A 269 -23.83 17.18 -0.31
C ALA A 269 -24.10 17.69 1.13
N PRO A 270 -24.46 16.86 2.12
CA PRO A 270 -24.69 17.32 3.49
C PRO A 270 -23.47 17.93 4.18
N PHE A 271 -22.26 17.62 3.72
CA PHE A 271 -21.00 18.10 4.33
C PHE A 271 -20.46 19.37 3.65
N ARG A 272 -21.15 19.93 2.65
CA ARG A 272 -20.76 21.20 2.02
C ARG A 272 -20.86 22.33 3.04
N VAL A 273 -19.76 23.04 3.26
CA VAL A 273 -19.76 24.28 4.03
C VAL A 273 -20.33 25.37 3.13
N LYS A 274 -21.41 26.02 3.58
CA LYS A 274 -21.88 27.24 2.92
C LYS A 274 -20.81 28.31 3.12
N LEU A 275 -20.07 28.62 2.06
CA LEU A 275 -19.26 29.83 2.04
C LEU A 275 -20.24 31.00 2.21
N GLY A 276 -20.08 31.78 3.28
CA GLY A 276 -20.90 32.96 3.52
C GLY A 276 -20.89 33.87 2.30
N ALA A 277 -22.07 34.37 1.94
CA ALA A 277 -22.29 35.33 0.87
C ALA A 277 -21.47 36.61 1.08
#